data_AF-X1I3N1-F1
#
_entry.id   AF-X1I3N1-F1
#
_cell.length_a   1.000
_cell.length_b   1.000
_cell.length_c   1.000
_cell.angle_alpha   90.00
_cell.angle_beta   90.00
_cell.angle_gamma   90.00
#
_symmetry.space_group_name_H-M   'P 1'
#
loop_
_entity.id
_entity.type
_entity.pdbx_description
1 polymer ?
#
loop_
_entity_poly.entity_id
_entity_poly.type
_entity_poly.pdbx_seq_one_letter_code
_entity_poly.pdbx_strand_id
1 'polypeptide(L)'
;PFKRPLFDNISKNRSIVVLGYSGSDDFDIVPTLKVLKNVKNVIWINFVRDDKGIEKIYEIEKDISSTSNNRDKVNQILLDIRRMSNSEHVYRVDTNTSRMIKELIDFKPNLSSENFTLNPMDWLKNNIEIANEISKFYIPYKIFFNSDRYDDALRCANKMLNAAKRLHDQSTESFASNGIGEIYRKKGNYTEALKYYEDALKINEKIKDLPAKAINYINIAAIYTIRGNYRES
;
A
#
# COMPACT_ATOMS: atom_id res chain seq x y z
N PRO A 1 -10.41 10.80 4.14
CA PRO A 1 -11.78 10.56 4.71
C PRO A 1 -11.93 9.21 5.42
N PHE A 2 -11.60 8.09 4.78
CA PHE A 2 -11.86 6.73 5.31
C PHE A 2 -11.15 6.39 6.63
N LYS A 3 -9.99 6.99 6.94
CA LYS A 3 -9.23 6.71 8.16
C LYS A 3 -9.61 7.60 9.35
N ARG A 4 -10.36 8.71 9.14
CA ARG A 4 -10.64 9.70 10.18
C ARG A 4 -11.43 9.12 11.37
N PRO A 5 -12.50 8.33 11.18
CA PRO A 5 -13.24 7.74 12.30
C PRO A 5 -12.38 6.83 13.17
N LEU A 6 -11.46 6.08 12.54
CA LEU A 6 -10.51 5.23 13.26
C LEU A 6 -9.60 6.08 14.17
N PHE A 7 -9.00 7.14 13.63
CA PHE A 7 -8.11 8.02 14.39
C PHE A 7 -8.85 8.75 15.52
N ASP A 8 -10.05 9.26 15.28
CA ASP A 8 -10.88 9.89 16.32
C ASP A 8 -11.21 8.88 17.44
N ASN A 9 -11.53 7.63 17.11
CA ASN A 9 -11.83 6.60 18.10
C ASN A 9 -10.63 6.20 18.96
N ILE A 10 -9.47 5.98 18.35
CA ILE A 10 -8.27 5.57 19.11
C ILE A 10 -7.68 6.70 19.94
N SER A 11 -7.91 7.96 19.55
CA SER A 11 -7.35 9.14 20.22
C SER A 11 -8.30 9.81 21.22
N LYS A 12 -9.58 9.41 21.26
CA LYS A 12 -10.60 9.97 22.14
C LYS A 12 -10.15 9.97 23.61
N ASN A 13 -10.16 11.15 24.23
CA ASN A 13 -9.76 11.43 25.62
C ASN A 13 -8.31 11.00 25.97
N ARG A 14 -7.43 10.84 24.98
CA ARG A 14 -6.02 10.49 25.19
C ARG A 14 -5.08 11.66 24.92
N SER A 15 -3.86 11.55 25.43
CA SER A 15 -2.74 12.41 25.05
C SER A 15 -2.06 11.83 23.80
N ILE A 16 -1.81 12.67 22.80
CA ILE A 16 -0.97 12.34 21.65
C ILE A 16 0.39 13.00 21.87
N VAL A 17 1.46 12.22 21.75
CA VAL A 17 2.84 12.71 21.77
C VAL A 17 3.38 12.67 20.35
N VAL A 18 3.87 13.82 19.86
CA VAL A 18 4.52 13.97 18.56
C VAL A 18 6.00 14.18 18.81
N LEU A 19 6.85 13.26 18.34
CA LEU A 19 8.30 13.34 18.46
C LEU A 19 8.93 13.27 17.07
N GLY A 20 9.64 14.34 16.69
CA GLY A 20 10.28 14.46 15.37
C GLY A 20 9.32 14.99 14.29
N TYR A 21 9.65 16.16 13.74
CA TYR A 21 8.97 16.76 12.60
C TYR A 21 10.01 17.41 11.69
N SER A 22 10.17 16.89 10.46
CA SER A 22 11.12 17.45 9.47
C SER A 22 10.47 18.50 8.56
N GLY A 23 9.14 18.62 8.57
CA GLY A 23 8.40 19.66 7.83
C GLY A 23 8.52 19.62 6.31
N SER A 24 9.06 18.53 5.72
CA SER A 24 9.33 18.45 4.27
C SER A 24 8.62 17.32 3.50
N ASP A 25 7.94 16.38 4.16
CA ASP A 25 7.62 15.09 3.52
C ASP A 25 6.14 14.69 3.54
N ASP A 26 5.80 13.71 2.69
CA ASP A 26 4.49 13.06 2.47
C ASP A 26 3.80 12.47 3.72
N PHE A 27 4.41 12.63 4.90
CA PHE A 27 3.93 12.17 6.21
C PHE A 27 3.70 13.34 7.18
N ASP A 28 3.23 14.49 6.69
CA ASP A 28 2.86 15.62 7.54
C ASP A 28 1.67 15.26 8.46
N ILE A 29 1.93 15.21 9.77
CA ILE A 29 0.93 14.93 10.79
C ILE A 29 0.06 16.16 11.11
N VAL A 30 0.51 17.37 10.76
CA VAL A 30 -0.13 18.63 11.11
C VAL A 30 -1.58 18.72 10.58
N PRO A 31 -1.87 18.43 9.29
CA PRO A 31 -3.26 18.42 8.80
C PRO A 31 -4.15 17.44 9.56
N THR A 32 -3.60 16.30 10.01
CA THR A 32 -4.34 15.31 10.79
C THR A 32 -4.67 15.86 12.17
N LEU A 33 -3.69 16.40 12.90
CA LEU A 33 -3.91 16.96 14.24
C LEU A 33 -4.91 18.13 14.24
N LYS A 34 -4.93 18.94 13.17
CA LYS A 34 -5.90 20.04 12.98
C LYS A 34 -7.35 19.56 12.87
N VAL A 35 -7.60 18.30 12.48
CA VAL A 35 -8.97 17.78 12.24
C VAL A 35 -9.44 16.73 13.25
N LEU A 36 -8.55 16.22 14.10
CA LEU A 36 -8.92 15.25 15.15
C LEU A 36 -9.84 15.90 16.18
N LYS A 37 -10.93 15.20 16.50
CA LYS A 37 -11.91 15.65 17.51
C LYS A 37 -11.77 14.80 18.76
N ASN A 38 -11.81 15.44 19.93
CA ASN A 38 -11.80 14.80 21.26
C ASN A 38 -10.45 14.22 21.71
N VAL A 39 -9.32 14.69 21.18
CA VAL A 39 -8.01 14.44 21.80
C VAL A 39 -7.92 15.25 23.09
N LYS A 40 -7.44 14.69 24.19
CA LYS A 40 -7.31 15.46 25.44
C LYS A 40 -6.13 16.43 25.36
N ASN A 41 -4.95 15.89 25.09
CA ASN A 41 -3.71 16.67 25.03
C ASN A 41 -2.96 16.40 23.73
N VAL A 42 -2.38 17.44 23.14
CA VAL A 42 -1.35 17.30 22.10
C VAL A 42 -0.03 17.77 22.69
N ILE A 43 0.96 16.89 22.77
CA ILE A 43 2.28 17.18 23.31
C ILE A 43 3.28 17.10 22.16
N TRP A 44 3.87 18.23 21.81
CA TRP A 44 4.84 18.34 20.72
C TRP A 44 6.26 18.44 21.27
N ILE A 45 7.05 17.40 21.04
CA ILE A 45 8.45 17.35 21.44
C ILE A 45 9.30 17.95 20.32
N ASN A 46 9.82 19.14 20.58
CA ASN A 46 10.67 19.89 19.68
C ASN A 46 12.14 19.70 20.09
N PHE A 47 12.96 19.31 19.11
CA PHE A 47 14.38 19.09 19.34
C PHE A 47 15.14 20.40 19.47
N VAL A 48 15.89 20.56 20.56
CA VAL A 48 16.90 21.61 20.72
C VAL A 48 18.26 20.97 20.99
N ARG A 49 19.33 21.56 20.44
CA ARG A 49 20.69 21.01 20.57
C ARG A 49 21.20 21.05 22.02
N ASP A 50 20.97 22.17 22.69
CA ASP A 50 21.35 22.39 24.08
C ASP A 50 20.12 22.86 24.87
N ASP A 51 19.63 21.99 25.74
CA ASP A 51 18.51 22.24 26.65
C ASP A 51 18.99 22.58 28.07
N LYS A 52 20.30 22.69 28.31
CA LYS A 52 20.91 22.86 29.64
C LYS A 52 20.56 21.74 30.62
N GLY A 53 20.24 20.55 30.11
CA GLY A 53 19.94 19.37 30.92
C GLY A 53 18.52 19.31 31.47
N ILE A 54 17.62 20.24 31.08
CA ILE A 54 16.24 20.29 31.59
C ILE A 54 15.27 20.61 30.45
N GLU A 55 14.15 19.89 30.37
CA GLU A 55 13.08 20.16 29.42
C GLU A 55 12.38 21.50 29.72
N LYS A 56 12.13 22.30 28.68
CA LYS A 56 11.27 23.49 28.79
C LYS A 56 9.89 23.18 28.23
N ILE A 57 8.87 23.34 29.06
CA ILE A 57 7.48 23.04 28.71
C ILE A 57 6.70 24.34 28.58
N TYR A 58 5.98 24.50 27.49
CA TYR A 58 5.12 25.65 27.20
C TYR A 58 3.71 25.15 26.88
N GLU A 59 2.70 25.74 27.52
CA GLU A 59 1.30 25.54 27.11
C GLU A 59 0.91 26.60 26.08
N ILE A 60 0.24 26.16 25.02
CA ILE A 60 -0.18 27.02 23.90
C ILE A 60 -1.58 27.55 24.17
N GLU A 61 -1.65 28.85 24.45
CA GLU A 61 -2.90 29.57 24.70
C GLU A 61 -3.63 29.92 23.38
N LYS A 62 -4.97 30.05 23.45
CA LYS A 62 -5.80 30.37 22.28
C LYS A 62 -5.66 31.83 21.83
N ASP A 63 -5.40 32.73 22.77
CA ASP A 63 -5.54 34.19 22.61
C ASP A 63 -4.21 34.94 22.81
N ILE A 64 -3.13 34.49 22.17
CA ILE A 64 -1.91 35.31 22.10
C ILE A 64 -2.06 36.34 20.98
N SER A 65 -2.42 37.57 21.36
CA SER A 65 -2.16 38.77 20.56
C SER A 65 -0.64 38.98 20.47
N SER A 66 -0.05 38.61 19.34
CA SER A 66 1.16 39.24 18.78
C SER A 66 2.25 39.69 19.77
N THR A 67 2.94 38.79 20.47
CA THR A 67 4.27 39.09 21.02
C THR A 67 5.14 37.85 21.16
N SER A 68 5.85 37.50 20.08
CA SER A 68 7.31 37.36 20.05
C SER A 68 7.74 36.51 18.85
N ASN A 69 8.60 37.10 18.02
CA ASN A 69 9.33 36.51 16.89
C ASN A 69 8.51 35.73 15.84
N ASN A 70 8.27 36.41 14.73
CA ASN A 70 7.79 35.93 13.42
C ASN A 70 8.65 34.82 12.76
N ARG A 71 9.50 34.12 13.52
CA ARG A 71 10.48 33.11 13.06
C ARG A 71 10.27 31.71 13.64
N ASP A 72 9.42 31.54 14.65
CA ASP A 72 9.18 30.23 15.24
C ASP A 72 8.03 29.49 14.55
N LYS A 73 8.38 28.74 13.49
CA LYS A 73 7.44 27.94 12.69
C LYS A 73 6.68 26.91 13.53
N VAL A 74 7.33 26.31 14.53
CA VAL A 74 6.72 25.29 15.39
C VAL A 74 5.62 25.93 16.23
N ASN A 75 5.87 27.10 16.80
CA ASN A 75 4.86 27.80 17.59
C ASN A 75 3.60 28.13 16.77
N GLN A 76 3.77 28.57 15.51
CA GLN A 76 2.64 28.85 14.60
C GLN A 76 1.83 27.59 14.29
N ILE A 77 2.50 26.46 14.01
CA ILE A 77 1.85 25.17 13.79
C ILE A 77 0.99 24.77 15.01
N LEU A 78 1.53 24.93 16.22
CA LEU A 78 0.83 24.56 17.44
C LEU A 78 -0.34 25.48 17.76
N LEU A 79 -0.22 26.79 17.48
CA LEU A 79 -1.33 27.74 17.58
C LEU A 79 -2.47 27.35 16.63
N ASP A 80 -2.16 26.97 15.39
CA ASP A 80 -3.18 26.51 14.46
C ASP A 80 -3.85 25.21 14.95
N ILE A 81 -3.07 24.25 15.44
CA ILE A 81 -3.61 23.01 16.03
C ILE A 81 -4.52 23.36 17.21
N ARG A 82 -4.12 24.28 18.09
CA ARG A 82 -4.90 24.72 19.26
C ARG A 82 -6.23 25.38 18.88
N ARG A 83 -6.25 26.12 17.76
CA ARG A 83 -7.45 26.79 17.24
C ARG A 83 -8.40 25.84 16.48
N MET A 84 -7.85 24.90 15.73
CA MET A 84 -8.62 24.05 14.82
C MET A 84 -9.03 22.70 15.44
N SER A 85 -8.21 22.15 16.34
CA SER A 85 -8.55 20.94 17.08
C SER A 85 -9.43 21.26 18.28
N ASN A 86 -10.30 20.31 18.67
CA ASN A 86 -11.05 20.41 19.92
C ASN A 86 -10.26 19.83 21.11
N SER A 87 -8.94 20.03 21.11
CA SER A 87 -8.09 19.54 22.20
C SER A 87 -8.26 20.39 23.45
N GLU A 88 -8.13 19.78 24.63
CA GLU A 88 -8.20 20.50 25.92
C GLU A 88 -6.94 21.33 26.12
N HIS A 89 -5.77 20.73 25.85
CA HIS A 89 -4.46 21.36 25.97
C HIS A 89 -3.53 21.03 24.80
N VAL A 90 -2.67 21.99 24.45
CA VAL A 90 -1.58 21.80 23.49
C VAL A 90 -0.29 22.26 24.15
N TYR A 91 0.70 21.37 24.23
CA TYR A 91 1.99 21.63 24.85
C TYR A 91 3.12 21.55 23.83
N ARG A 92 4.12 22.39 24.03
CA ARG A 92 5.43 22.29 23.39
C ARG A 92 6.46 21.92 24.45
N VAL A 93 7.29 20.94 24.15
CA VAL A 93 8.41 20.51 25.00
C VAL A 93 9.69 20.70 24.20
N ASP A 94 10.50 21.69 24.58
CA ASP A 94 11.82 21.92 24.00
C ASP A 94 12.86 21.11 24.80
N THR A 95 13.49 20.15 24.15
CA THR A 95 14.45 19.23 24.79
C THR A 95 15.47 18.67 23.80
N ASN A 96 16.64 18.30 24.28
CA ASN A 96 17.55 17.42 23.56
C ASN A 96 16.97 16.00 23.63
N THR A 97 16.35 15.56 22.54
CA THR A 97 15.65 14.27 22.48
C THR A 97 16.58 13.10 22.81
N SER A 98 17.85 13.13 22.42
CA SER A 98 18.82 12.09 22.76
C SER A 98 19.08 12.00 24.27
N ARG A 99 19.19 13.14 24.96
CA ARG A 99 19.33 13.19 26.43
C ARG A 99 18.08 12.68 27.11
N MET A 100 16.92 13.25 26.77
CA MET A 100 15.63 12.88 27.37
C MET A 100 15.33 11.38 27.18
N ILE A 101 15.55 10.84 25.98
CA ILE A 101 15.35 9.41 25.71
C ILE A 101 16.33 8.56 26.53
N LYS A 102 17.59 8.97 26.66
CA LYS A 102 18.59 8.26 27.48
C LYS A 102 18.21 8.21 28.96
N GLU A 103 17.52 9.21 29.49
CA GLU A 103 17.01 9.23 30.86
C GLU A 103 15.71 8.41 31.02
N LEU A 104 14.85 8.40 30.01
CA LEU A 104 13.59 7.63 30.02
C LEU A 104 13.81 6.13 29.79
N ILE A 105 14.84 5.78 29.03
CA ILE A 105 15.15 4.40 28.66
C ILE A 105 16.28 3.90 29.57
N ASP A 106 15.92 3.13 30.59
CA ASP A 106 16.87 2.41 31.46
C ASP A 106 17.57 1.24 30.72
N PHE A 107 17.25 1.06 29.45
CA PHE A 107 17.82 0.05 28.58
C PHE A 107 19.13 0.57 27.96
N LYS A 108 20.25 0.07 28.48
CA LYS A 108 21.52 0.06 27.77
C LYS A 108 21.55 -1.18 26.88
N PRO A 109 21.24 -1.10 25.58
CA PRO A 109 21.41 -2.26 24.71
C PRO A 109 22.87 -2.72 24.78
N ASN A 110 23.08 -4.02 24.93
CA ASN A 110 24.38 -4.60 24.57
C ASN A 110 24.51 -4.49 23.06
N LEU A 111 25.09 -3.37 22.60
CA LEU A 111 25.44 -3.17 21.20
C LEU A 111 26.49 -4.22 20.84
N SER A 112 26.20 -5.04 19.84
CA SER A 112 27.21 -5.94 19.29
C SER A 112 28.37 -5.09 18.76
N SER A 113 29.60 -5.49 19.09
CA SER A 113 30.82 -4.92 18.50
C SER A 113 31.08 -5.43 17.09
N GLU A 114 30.25 -6.35 16.58
CA GLU A 114 30.31 -6.79 15.20
C GLU A 114 29.84 -5.66 14.28
N ASN A 115 30.67 -5.31 13.29
CA ASN A 115 30.27 -4.41 12.24
C ASN A 115 29.08 -5.03 11.49
N PHE A 116 27.93 -4.37 11.51
CA PHE A 116 26.79 -4.76 10.69
C PHE A 116 27.11 -4.54 9.21
N THR A 117 27.58 -5.60 8.56
CA THR A 117 27.83 -5.62 7.11
C THR A 117 26.67 -6.33 6.42
N LEU A 118 25.57 -5.61 6.23
CA LEU A 118 24.49 -6.08 5.38
C LEU A 118 24.75 -5.62 3.95
N ASN A 119 25.00 -6.55 3.02
CA ASN A 119 24.88 -6.24 1.60
C ASN A 119 23.38 -6.19 1.25
N PRO A 120 22.80 -5.00 0.96
CA PRO A 120 21.37 -4.89 0.72
C PRO A 120 20.92 -5.77 -0.44
N MET A 121 21.75 -5.93 -1.48
CA MET A 121 21.39 -6.72 -2.66
C MET A 121 21.29 -8.21 -2.35
N ASP A 122 22.21 -8.76 -1.56
CA ASP A 122 22.20 -10.18 -1.20
C ASP A 122 21.05 -10.47 -0.23
N TRP A 123 20.80 -9.56 0.72
CA TRP A 123 19.66 -9.68 1.62
C TRP A 123 18.34 -9.63 0.85
N LEU A 124 18.15 -8.67 -0.07
CA LEU A 124 16.93 -8.55 -0.86
C LEU A 124 16.66 -9.82 -1.68
N LYS A 125 17.68 -10.40 -2.33
CA LYS A 125 17.52 -11.65 -3.10
C LYS A 125 17.09 -12.83 -2.25
N ASN A 126 17.59 -12.92 -1.02
CA ASN A 126 17.35 -14.06 -0.13
C ASN A 126 16.08 -13.90 0.73
N ASN A 127 15.60 -12.67 0.93
CA ASN A 127 14.51 -12.37 1.85
C ASN A 127 13.27 -11.80 1.17
N ILE A 128 13.37 -11.38 -0.10
CA ILE A 128 12.22 -11.00 -0.90
C ILE A 128 12.04 -12.04 -2.00
N GLU A 129 10.86 -12.64 -2.03
CA GLU A 129 10.44 -13.52 -3.11
C GLU A 129 10.40 -12.68 -4.41
N ILE A 130 11.41 -12.82 -5.25
CA ILE A 130 11.46 -12.13 -6.54
C ILE A 130 10.24 -12.58 -7.32
N ALA A 131 9.38 -11.63 -7.71
CA ALA A 131 8.20 -11.87 -8.51
C ALA A 131 8.55 -12.83 -9.66
N ASN A 132 7.99 -14.05 -9.62
CA ASN A 132 8.23 -15.04 -10.67
C ASN A 132 7.89 -14.43 -12.04
N GLU A 133 8.53 -14.89 -13.11
CA GLU A 133 8.38 -14.28 -14.44
C GLU A 133 6.90 -14.19 -14.89
N ILE A 134 6.06 -15.10 -14.40
CA ILE A 134 4.61 -15.12 -14.59
C ILE A 134 3.92 -13.92 -13.91
N SER A 135 4.18 -13.68 -12.63
CA SER A 135 3.56 -12.64 -11.81
C SER A 135 3.86 -11.23 -12.32
N LYS A 136 5.04 -11.04 -12.95
CA LYS A 136 5.40 -9.81 -13.67
C LYS A 136 4.38 -9.43 -14.74
N PHE A 137 3.73 -10.40 -15.38
CA PHE A 137 2.74 -10.17 -16.43
C PHE A 137 1.29 -10.36 -15.97
N TYR A 138 1.07 -10.99 -14.81
CA TYR A 138 -0.27 -11.23 -14.26
C TYR A 138 -1.03 -9.93 -13.97
N ILE A 139 -0.43 -9.03 -13.18
CA ILE A 139 -1.09 -7.76 -12.80
C ILE A 139 -1.36 -6.89 -14.04
N PRO A 140 -0.37 -6.64 -14.93
CA PRO A 140 -0.64 -5.89 -16.17
C PRO A 140 -1.71 -6.53 -17.05
N TYR A 141 -1.72 -7.86 -17.19
CA TYR A 141 -2.76 -8.57 -17.94
C TYR A 141 -4.16 -8.22 -17.43
N LYS A 142 -4.39 -8.31 -16.12
CA LYS A 142 -5.69 -8.00 -15.50
C LYS A 142 -6.11 -6.54 -15.74
N ILE A 143 -5.18 -5.60 -15.58
CA ILE A 143 -5.44 -4.17 -15.78
C ILE A 143 -5.80 -3.91 -17.25
N PHE A 144 -5.01 -4.39 -18.20
CA PHE A 144 -5.25 -4.17 -19.62
C PHE A 144 -6.56 -4.83 -20.09
N PHE A 145 -6.84 -6.05 -19.61
CA PHE A 145 -8.08 -6.75 -19.94
C PHE A 145 -9.31 -5.99 -19.43
N ASN A 146 -9.30 -5.53 -18.18
CA ASN A 146 -10.41 -4.78 -17.58
C ASN A 146 -10.56 -3.35 -18.16
N SER A 147 -9.53 -2.84 -18.84
CA SER A 147 -9.55 -1.53 -19.51
C SER A 147 -9.82 -1.66 -21.01
N ASP A 148 -10.31 -2.81 -21.48
CA ASP A 148 -10.56 -3.12 -22.90
C ASP A 148 -9.35 -2.97 -23.83
N ARG A 149 -8.13 -2.92 -23.28
CA ARG A 149 -6.86 -2.88 -24.03
C ARG A 149 -6.43 -4.29 -24.40
N TYR A 150 -7.21 -4.92 -25.28
CA TYR A 150 -7.08 -6.34 -25.59
C TYR A 150 -5.75 -6.72 -26.24
N ASP A 151 -5.10 -5.86 -27.02
CA ASP A 151 -3.78 -6.15 -27.61
C ASP A 151 -2.67 -6.20 -26.55
N ASP A 152 -2.72 -5.29 -25.57
CA ASP A 152 -1.78 -5.28 -24.46
C ASP A 152 -2.01 -6.48 -23.52
N ALA A 153 -3.28 -6.79 -23.25
CA ALA A 153 -3.65 -7.97 -22.48
C ALA A 153 -3.17 -9.25 -23.17
N LEU A 154 -3.33 -9.35 -24.49
CA LEU A 154 -2.89 -10.50 -25.28
C LEU A 154 -1.36 -10.66 -25.24
N ARG A 155 -0.62 -9.55 -25.33
CA ARG A 155 0.84 -9.58 -25.19
C ARG A 155 1.27 -10.10 -23.82
N CYS A 156 0.62 -9.67 -22.75
CA CYS A 156 0.90 -10.14 -21.39
C CYS A 156 0.54 -11.63 -21.22
N ALA A 157 -0.64 -12.05 -21.67
CA ALA A 157 -1.08 -13.44 -21.57
C ALA A 157 -0.17 -14.40 -22.37
N ASN A 158 0.31 -14.00 -23.54
CA ASN A 158 1.29 -14.80 -24.31
C ASN A 158 2.64 -14.94 -23.58
N LYS A 159 3.12 -13.88 -22.92
CA LYS A 159 4.34 -13.96 -22.10
C LYS A 159 4.16 -14.91 -20.91
N MET A 160 3.01 -14.84 -20.24
CA MET A 160 2.65 -15.79 -19.18
C MET A 160 2.59 -17.23 -19.70
N LEU A 161 1.96 -17.45 -20.86
CA LEU A 161 1.84 -18.78 -21.47
C LEU A 161 3.22 -19.38 -21.80
N ASN A 162 4.11 -18.59 -22.39
CA ASN A 162 5.47 -19.03 -22.73
C ASN A 162 6.31 -19.34 -21.48
N ALA A 163 6.20 -18.50 -20.45
CA ALA A 163 6.88 -18.74 -19.17
C ALA A 163 6.35 -20.01 -18.50
N ALA A 164 5.02 -20.18 -18.45
CA ALA A 164 4.37 -21.35 -17.86
C ALA A 164 4.78 -22.66 -18.55
N LYS A 165 4.83 -22.68 -19.89
CA LYS A 165 5.31 -23.83 -20.67
C LYS A 165 6.77 -24.18 -20.35
N ARG A 166 7.66 -23.18 -20.28
CA ARG A 166 9.08 -23.38 -19.96
C ARG A 166 9.29 -23.88 -18.54
N LEU A 167 8.47 -23.40 -17.60
CA LEU A 167 8.53 -23.78 -16.19
C LEU A 167 7.72 -25.04 -15.87
N HIS A 168 7.07 -25.63 -16.86
CA HIS A 168 6.13 -26.74 -16.70
C HIS A 168 5.01 -26.46 -15.67
N ASP A 169 4.62 -25.19 -15.51
CA ASP A 169 3.51 -24.76 -14.66
C ASP A 169 2.20 -24.87 -15.43
N GLN A 170 1.59 -26.05 -15.33
CA GLN A 170 0.34 -26.37 -16.01
C GLN A 170 -0.85 -25.50 -15.55
N SER A 171 -0.85 -25.05 -14.29
CA SER A 171 -1.94 -24.20 -13.77
C SER A 171 -1.92 -22.83 -14.45
N THR A 172 -0.75 -22.19 -14.49
CA THR A 172 -0.58 -20.92 -15.20
C THR A 172 -0.77 -21.09 -16.71
N GLU A 173 -0.31 -22.19 -17.31
CA GLU A 173 -0.46 -22.46 -18.74
C GLU A 173 -1.94 -22.47 -19.14
N SER A 174 -2.78 -23.16 -18.36
CA SER A 174 -4.22 -23.19 -18.54
C SER A 174 -4.87 -21.82 -18.32
N PHE A 175 -4.50 -21.12 -17.24
CA PHE A 175 -5.00 -19.78 -16.95
C PHE A 175 -4.72 -18.79 -18.09
N ALA A 176 -3.48 -18.77 -18.59
CA ALA A 176 -3.06 -17.91 -19.68
C ALA A 176 -3.78 -18.27 -20.98
N SER A 177 -3.94 -19.57 -21.28
CA SER A 177 -4.68 -20.05 -22.45
C SER A 177 -6.15 -19.61 -22.39
N ASN A 178 -6.82 -19.79 -21.25
CA ASN A 178 -8.20 -19.33 -21.06
C ASN A 178 -8.32 -17.80 -21.19
N GLY A 179 -7.33 -17.05 -20.69
CA GLY A 179 -7.28 -15.59 -20.85
C GLY A 179 -7.14 -15.14 -22.31
N ILE A 180 -6.31 -15.83 -23.10
CA ILE A 180 -6.18 -15.59 -24.55
C ILE A 180 -7.51 -15.91 -25.26
N GLY A 181 -8.16 -17.00 -24.89
CA GLY A 181 -9.47 -17.37 -25.44
C GLY A 181 -10.52 -16.28 -25.20
N GLU A 182 -10.57 -15.73 -23.98
CA GLU A 182 -11.48 -14.65 -23.63
C GLU A 182 -11.20 -13.36 -24.42
N ILE A 183 -9.93 -13.01 -24.65
CA ILE A 183 -9.56 -11.87 -25.49
C ILE A 183 -10.06 -12.07 -26.93
N TYR A 184 -9.87 -13.25 -27.52
CA TYR A 184 -10.38 -13.53 -28.86
C TYR A 184 -11.91 -13.50 -28.94
N ARG A 185 -12.59 -14.00 -27.90
CA ARG A 185 -14.05 -13.93 -27.80
C ARG A 185 -14.54 -12.47 -27.76
N LYS A 186 -13.88 -11.61 -26.98
CA LYS A 186 -14.18 -10.16 -26.93
C LYS A 186 -13.92 -9.45 -28.25
N LYS A 187 -12.95 -9.91 -29.04
CA LYS A 187 -12.68 -9.45 -30.41
C LYS A 187 -13.62 -10.04 -31.47
N GLY A 188 -14.56 -10.92 -31.09
CA GLY A 188 -15.47 -11.60 -32.03
C GLY A 188 -14.83 -12.76 -32.81
N ASN A 189 -13.57 -13.11 -32.54
CA ASN A 189 -12.93 -14.27 -33.16
C ASN A 189 -13.24 -15.54 -32.36
N TYR A 190 -14.45 -16.07 -32.55
CA TYR A 190 -14.94 -17.22 -31.80
C TYR A 190 -14.21 -18.53 -32.12
N THR A 191 -13.60 -18.65 -33.31
CA THR A 191 -12.85 -19.87 -33.69
C THR A 191 -11.56 -19.99 -32.89
N GLU A 192 -10.76 -18.92 -32.83
CA GLU A 192 -9.54 -18.91 -32.02
C GLU A 192 -9.88 -19.00 -30.53
N ALA A 193 -10.92 -18.31 -30.08
CA ALA A 193 -11.37 -18.39 -28.69
C ALA A 193 -11.65 -19.84 -28.25
N LEU A 194 -12.39 -20.58 -29.08
CA LEU A 194 -12.73 -21.98 -28.80
C LEU A 194 -11.49 -22.86 -28.67
N LYS A 195 -10.52 -22.73 -29.59
CA LYS A 195 -9.27 -23.47 -29.56
C LYS A 195 -8.51 -23.28 -28.24
N TYR A 196 -8.38 -22.03 -27.79
CA TYR A 196 -7.68 -21.71 -26.54
C TYR A 196 -8.43 -22.20 -25.29
N TYR A 197 -9.76 -22.18 -25.29
CA TYR A 197 -10.54 -22.75 -24.19
C TYR A 197 -10.45 -24.28 -24.14
N GLU A 198 -10.45 -24.96 -25.29
CA GLU A 198 -10.26 -26.41 -25.37
C GLU A 198 -8.86 -26.84 -24.92
N ASP A 199 -7.83 -26.09 -25.30
CA ASP A 199 -6.46 -26.34 -24.84
C ASP A 199 -6.34 -26.15 -23.32
N ALA A 200 -6.94 -25.09 -22.76
CA ALA A 200 -7.02 -24.90 -21.30
C ALA A 200 -7.79 -26.04 -20.61
N LEU A 201 -8.90 -26.49 -21.19
CA LEU A 201 -9.71 -27.61 -20.66
C LEU A 201 -8.89 -28.90 -20.60
N LYS A 202 -8.17 -29.26 -21.65
CA LYS A 202 -7.29 -30.45 -21.68
C LYS A 202 -6.24 -30.41 -20.57
N ILE A 203 -5.66 -29.24 -20.33
CA ILE A 203 -4.68 -29.06 -19.25
C ILE A 203 -5.36 -29.24 -17.88
N ASN A 204 -6.50 -28.58 -17.67
CA ASN A 204 -7.26 -28.67 -16.42
C ASN A 204 -7.79 -30.08 -16.14
N GLU A 205 -8.08 -30.87 -17.16
CA GLU A 205 -8.38 -32.29 -17.06
C GLU A 205 -7.20 -33.10 -16.55
N LYS A 206 -6.00 -32.85 -17.10
CA LYS A 206 -4.78 -33.52 -16.69
C LYS A 206 -4.39 -33.20 -15.24
N ILE A 207 -4.54 -31.94 -14.80
CA ILE A 207 -4.21 -31.53 -13.42
C ILE A 207 -5.38 -31.67 -12.43
N LYS A 208 -6.56 -32.09 -12.90
CA LYS A 208 -7.78 -32.27 -12.09
C LYS A 208 -8.27 -30.98 -11.39
N ASP A 209 -8.09 -29.82 -12.02
CA ASP A 209 -8.59 -28.53 -11.52
C ASP A 209 -10.09 -28.36 -11.87
N LEU A 210 -10.96 -28.83 -10.97
CA LEU A 210 -12.41 -28.82 -11.19
C LEU A 210 -12.99 -27.40 -11.37
N PRO A 211 -12.62 -26.39 -10.55
CA PRO A 211 -13.07 -25.00 -10.77
C PRO A 211 -12.69 -24.46 -12.15
N ALA A 212 -11.44 -24.65 -12.59
CA ALA A 212 -10.99 -24.14 -13.87
C ALA A 212 -11.67 -24.88 -15.04
N LYS A 213 -11.90 -26.19 -14.93
CA LYS A 213 -12.70 -26.96 -15.91
C LYS A 213 -14.10 -26.38 -16.09
N ALA A 214 -14.80 -26.07 -15.00
CA ALA A 214 -16.15 -25.51 -15.06
C ALA A 214 -16.17 -24.17 -15.82
N ILE A 215 -15.16 -23.31 -15.58
CA ILE A 215 -15.00 -22.05 -16.30
C ILE A 215 -14.80 -22.30 -17.79
N ASN A 216 -13.96 -23.26 -18.19
CA ASN A 216 -13.77 -23.58 -19.61
C ASN A 216 -15.07 -24.05 -20.27
N TYR A 217 -15.84 -24.93 -19.61
CA TYR A 217 -17.13 -25.39 -20.14
C TYR A 217 -18.12 -24.25 -20.33
N ILE A 218 -18.23 -23.32 -19.37
CA ILE A 218 -19.07 -22.12 -19.49
C ILE A 218 -18.65 -21.27 -20.70
N ASN A 219 -17.36 -21.05 -20.85
CA ASN A 219 -16.82 -20.24 -21.95
C ASN A 219 -17.05 -20.89 -23.33
N ILE A 220 -16.87 -22.21 -23.42
CA ILE A 220 -17.15 -22.99 -24.63
C ILE A 220 -18.65 -22.95 -24.97
N ALA A 221 -19.52 -23.19 -23.98
CA ALA A 221 -20.97 -23.15 -24.16
C ALA A 221 -21.46 -21.76 -24.61
N ALA A 222 -20.86 -20.69 -24.08
CA ALA A 222 -21.16 -19.32 -24.51
C ALA A 222 -20.86 -19.11 -26.00
N ILE A 223 -19.74 -19.65 -26.50
CA ILE A 223 -19.41 -19.58 -27.94
C ILE A 223 -20.45 -20.34 -28.78
N TYR A 224 -20.84 -21.55 -28.37
CA TYR A 224 -21.83 -22.33 -29.11
C TYR A 224 -23.21 -21.66 -29.14
N THR A 225 -23.62 -21.03 -28.03
CA THR A 225 -24.87 -20.27 -27.96
C THR A 225 -24.86 -19.10 -28.93
N ILE A 226 -23.77 -18.34 -28.98
CA ILE A 226 -23.61 -17.23 -29.93
C ILE A 226 -23.71 -17.74 -31.38
N ARG A 227 -23.02 -18.84 -31.70
CA ARG A 227 -23.06 -19.44 -33.04
C ARG A 227 -24.42 -20.02 -33.42
N GLY A 228 -25.16 -20.59 -32.46
CA GLY A 228 -26.52 -21.08 -32.67
C GLY A 228 -27.47 -19.94 -33.05
N ASN A 229 -27.44 -18.84 -32.29
CA ASN A 229 -28.26 -17.66 -32.56
C ASN A 229 -27.94 -17.03 -33.93
N TYR A 230 -26.67 -17.02 -34.36
CA TYR A 230 -26.32 -16.55 -35.71
C TYR A 230 -26.82 -17.45 -36.85
N ARG A 231 -27.11 -18.73 -36.60
CA ARG A 231 -27.67 -19.64 -37.60
C ARG A 231 -29.20 -19.56 -37.70
N GLU A 232 -29.85 -19.04 -36.66
CA GLU A 232 -31.31 -18.88 -36.59
C GLU A 232 -31.80 -17.50 -37.09
N SER A 233 -30.90 -16.53 -37.26
CA SER A 233 -31.19 -15.19 -37.80
C SER A 233 -30.92 -15.10 -39.30
#